data_AF-V5WI11-F1
#
_entry.id   AF-V5WI11-F1
#
_cell.length_a   1.000
_cell.length_b   1.000
_cell.length_c   1.000
_cell.angle_alpha   90.00
_cell.angle_beta   90.00
_cell.angle_gamma   90.00
#
_symmetry.space_group_name_H-M   'P 1'
#
loop_
_entity.id
_entity.type
_entity.pdbx_description
1 polymer ?
#
loop_
_entity_poly.entity_id
_entity_poly.type
_entity_poly.pdbx_seq_one_letter_code
_entity_poly.pdbx_strand_id
1 'polypeptide(L)' 'MPRGKPAGVPCINLDENLNCRIHGTAEYPVVCRNLQPRPDMCGESRDQALRYLTRLEQETLPPSS' A
#
# COMPACT_ATOMS: atom_id res chain seq x y z
N MET A 1 5.40 -5.52 11.22
CA MET A 1 6.57 -5.35 10.32
C MET A 1 7.41 -4.18 10.80
N PRO A 2 8.45 -4.41 11.63
CA PRO A 2 9.24 -3.33 12.25
C PRO A 2 9.98 -2.43 11.26
N ARG A 3 10.30 -2.93 10.06
CA ARG A 3 11.01 -2.18 9.00
C ARG A 3 10.14 -1.83 7.79
N GLY A 4 8.81 -1.93 7.91
CA GLY A 4 7.91 -1.77 6.77
C GLY A 4 8.05 -2.91 5.73
N LYS A 5 7.43 -2.72 4.56
CA LYS A 5 7.58 -3.61 3.39
C LYS A 5 8.35 -2.88 2.30
N PRO A 6 9.10 -3.58 1.44
CA PRO A 6 9.63 -2.98 0.23
C PRO A 6 8.52 -2.46 -0.71
N ALA A 7 8.88 -1.50 -1.56
CA ALA A 7 8.08 -1.05 -2.70
C ALA A 7 7.76 -2.25 -3.62
N GLY A 8 6.57 -2.24 -4.25
CA GLY A 8 6.12 -3.33 -5.13
C GLY A 8 5.85 -4.69 -4.48
N VAL A 9 6.23 -4.92 -3.22
CA VAL A 9 6.00 -6.20 -2.53
C VAL A 9 4.62 -6.20 -1.84
N PRO A 10 3.77 -7.22 -2.07
CA PRO A 10 2.51 -7.40 -1.35
C PRO A 10 2.72 -7.54 0.16
N CYS A 11 1.77 -7.07 0.97
CA CYS A 11 1.85 -7.27 2.42
C CYS A 11 1.61 -8.75 2.76
N ILE A 12 2.38 -9.28 3.72
CA ILE A 12 2.27 -10.68 4.18
C ILE A 12 0.90 -11.04 4.76
N ASN A 13 0.12 -10.04 5.17
CA ASN A 13 -1.22 -10.22 5.73
C ASN A 13 -2.32 -10.29 4.65
N LEU A 14 -1.98 -10.22 3.37
CA LEU A 14 -2.94 -10.38 2.27
C LEU A 14 -3.19 -11.86 1.97
N ASP A 15 -4.41 -12.20 1.58
CA ASP A 15 -4.75 -13.50 0.97
C ASP A 15 -4.50 -13.49 -0.55
N GLU A 16 -4.79 -14.61 -1.22
CA GLU A 16 -4.67 -14.74 -2.69
C GLU A 16 -5.54 -13.77 -3.50
N ASN A 17 -6.61 -13.24 -2.90
CA ASN A 17 -7.53 -12.28 -3.51
C ASN A 17 -7.19 -10.83 -3.15
N LEU A 18 -6.05 -10.59 -2.47
CA LEU A 18 -5.60 -9.27 -2.00
C LEU A 18 -6.47 -8.66 -0.90
N ASN A 19 -7.24 -9.47 -0.15
CA ASN A 19 -7.93 -9.00 1.06
C ASN A 19 -6.99 -9.09 2.27
N CYS A 20 -7.05 -8.11 3.16
CA CYS A 20 -6.25 -8.12 4.38
C CYS A 20 -6.90 -8.99 5.45
N ARG A 21 -6.23 -10.08 5.83
CA ARG A 21 -6.72 -11.08 6.81
C ARG A 21 -6.87 -10.55 8.24
N ILE A 22 -6.23 -9.42 8.54
CA ILE A 22 -6.27 -8.75 9.86
C ILE A 22 -7.01 -7.41 9.81
N HIS A 23 -7.77 -7.13 8.75
CA HIS A 23 -8.54 -5.89 8.65
C HIS A 23 -9.54 -5.79 9.81
N GLY A 24 -9.56 -4.64 10.50
CA GLY A 24 -10.47 -4.38 11.63
C GLY A 24 -10.02 -4.98 12.97
N THR A 25 -8.91 -5.72 13.03
CA THR A 25 -8.38 -6.25 14.30
C THR A 25 -7.44 -5.26 15.00
N ALA A 26 -7.04 -5.57 16.23
CA ALA A 26 -6.07 -4.77 16.98
C ALA A 26 -4.69 -4.73 16.29
N GLU A 27 -4.32 -5.82 15.61
CA GLU A 27 -3.07 -5.98 14.86
C GLU A 27 -3.03 -5.19 13.55
N TYR A 28 -4.17 -4.66 13.08
CA TYR A 28 -4.22 -3.89 11.84
C TYR A 28 -3.30 -2.65 11.95
N PRO A 29 -2.32 -2.45 11.05
CA PRO A 29 -1.35 -1.37 11.23
C PRO A 29 -1.99 0.03 11.16
N VAL A 30 -1.52 0.96 12.01
CA VAL A 30 -1.99 2.36 12.03
C VAL A 30 -1.82 3.03 10.67
N VAL A 31 -0.71 2.78 9.97
CA VAL A 31 -0.48 3.33 8.62
C VAL A 31 -1.54 2.87 7.62
N CYS A 32 -1.99 1.62 7.71
CA CYS A 32 -3.06 1.10 6.85
C CYS A 32 -4.42 1.71 7.22
N ARG A 33 -4.71 1.91 8.52
CA ARG A 33 -5.93 2.61 8.97
C ARG A 33 -5.99 4.07 8.50
N ASN A 34 -4.84 4.75 8.50
CA ASN A 34 -4.75 6.15 8.12
C ASN A 34 -4.75 6.37 6.60
N LEU A 35 -4.39 5.36 5.82
CA LEU A 35 -4.40 5.42 4.36
C LEU A 35 -5.81 5.17 3.82
N GLN A 36 -6.58 6.25 3.69
CA GLN A 36 -7.92 6.19 3.09
C GLN A 36 -7.82 6.20 1.55
N PRO A 37 -8.51 5.28 0.84
CA PRO A 37 -8.53 5.29 -0.62
C PRO A 37 -9.23 6.56 -1.12
N ARG A 38 -8.67 7.17 -2.16
CA ARG A 38 -9.26 8.34 -2.81
C ARG A 38 -9.42 8.09 -4.31
N PRO A 39 -10.42 8.71 -4.98
CA PRO A 39 -10.66 8.50 -6.41
C PRO A 39 -9.43 8.76 -7.29
N ASP A 40 -8.62 9.78 -6.96
CA ASP A 40 -7.38 10.12 -7.67
C ASP A 40 -6.28 9.06 -7.50
N MET A 41 -6.28 8.35 -6.37
CA MET A 41 -5.34 7.25 -6.12
C MET A 41 -5.79 5.95 -6.80
N CYS A 42 -7.09 5.66 -6.78
CA CYS A 42 -7.63 4.40 -7.27
C CYS A 42 -7.86 4.37 -8.78
N GLY A 43 -8.22 5.51 -9.38
CA GLY A 43 -8.65 5.58 -10.77
C GLY A 43 -9.81 4.63 -11.08
N GLU A 44 -9.90 4.19 -12.34
CA GLU A 44 -10.94 3.28 -12.81
C GLU A 44 -10.46 1.83 -12.95
N SER A 45 -9.17 1.57 -12.75
CA SER A 45 -8.61 0.23 -12.86
C SER A 45 -7.38 0.03 -11.98
N ARG A 46 -7.09 -1.24 -11.65
CA ARG A 46 -5.87 -1.62 -10.91
C ARG A 46 -4.61 -1.07 -11.55
N ASP A 47 -4.50 -1.07 -12.88
CA ASP A 47 -3.35 -0.53 -13.60
C ASP A 47 -3.21 0.99 -13.45
N GLN A 48 -4.31 1.73 -13.33
CA GLN A 48 -4.26 3.16 -13.03
C GLN A 48 -3.76 3.39 -11.59
N ALA A 49 -4.32 2.66 -10.62
CA ALA A 49 -3.88 2.74 -9.22
C ALA A 49 -2.38 2.42 -9.05
N LEU A 50 -1.91 1.36 -9.71
CA LEU A 50 -0.49 0.99 -9.65
C LEU A 50 0.40 2.06 -10.29
N ARG A 51 0.01 2.65 -11.42
CA ARG A 51 0.77 3.77 -12.02
C ARG A 51 0.86 4.98 -11.10
N TYR A 52 -0.22 5.31 -10.40
CA TYR A 52 -0.23 6.38 -9.40
C TYR A 52 0.75 6.08 -8.25
N LEU A 53 0.70 4.86 -7.69
CA LEU A 53 1.60 4.45 -6.60
C LEU A 53 3.07 4.44 -7.04
N THR A 54 3.39 3.92 -8.23
CA THR A 54 4.75 3.93 -8.78
C THR A 54 5.28 5.34 -8.93
N ARG A 55 4.44 6.28 -9.38
CA ARG A 55 4.82 7.70 -9.47
C ARG A 55 5.17 8.27 -8.10
N LEU A 56 4.34 8.02 -7.09
CA LEU A 56 4.62 8.48 -5.72
C LEU A 56 5.92 7.88 -5.18
N GLU A 57 6.17 6.58 -5.39
CA GLU A 57 7.40 5.92 -4.96
C GLU A 57 8.65 6.58 -5.58
N GLN A 58 8.59 7.03 -6.83
CA GLN A 58 9.65 7.78 -7.50
C GLN A 58 9.82 9.19 -6.94
N GLU A 59 8.71 9.91 -6.73
CA GLU A 59 8.72 11.28 -6.20
C GLU A 59 9.17 11.34 -4.73
N THR A 60 8.95 10.27 -3.95
CA THR A 60 9.32 10.18 -2.54
C THR A 60 10.51 9.27 -2.28
N LEU A 61 11.29 8.93 -3.31
CA LEU A 61 12.45 8.06 -3.14
C LEU A 61 13.44 8.73 -2.15
N PRO A 62 13.82 8.06 -1.06
CA PRO A 62 14.81 8.62 -0.15
C PRO A 62 16.16 8.76 -0.88
N PRO A 63 16.97 9.77 -0.56
CA PRO A 63 18.30 9.89 -1.12
C PRO A 63 19.10 8.62 -0.77
N SER A 64 19.83 8.10 -1.76
CA SER A 64 20.75 6.99 -1.57
C SER A 64 21.76 7.39 -0.48
N SER A 65 21.82 6.59 0.60
CA SER A 65 22.84 6.74 1.64
C SER A 65 24.22 6.30 1.14
#